data_AF-A0A4P7RK79-F1
#
_entry.id   AF-A0A4P7RK79-F1
#
_cell.length_a   1.000
_cell.length_b   1.000
_cell.length_c   1.000
_cell.angle_alpha   90.00
_cell.angle_beta   90.00
_cell.angle_gamma   90.00
#
_symmetry.space_group_name_H-M   'P 1'
#
loop_
_entity.id
_entity.type
_entity.pdbx_description
1 polymer ?
#
loop_
_entity_poly.entity_id
_entity_poly.type
_entity_poly.pdbx_seq_one_letter_code
_entity_poly.pdbx_strand_id
1 'polypeptide(L)'
;MLKGFKDFLLRGNVVDLAVAVVVGAAFTAIVTAFTTNIVNPLIAALGGSNEYGWGFKITSSPETFVNVGAVITAVINFIILAAVVYFVLVLPVTTAKKRFVSEPDKELSDVDVLVQIRDMLAGGTDVGRRLSTPADDTGGSGEAIADADDSGGGLHSK
;
A
#
# COMPACT_ATOMS: atom_id res chain seq x y z
N MET A 1 6.87 -28.69 25.06
CA MET A 1 5.83 -28.35 24.05
C MET A 1 5.27 -26.93 24.24
N LEU A 2 4.92 -26.50 25.46
CA LEU A 2 4.44 -25.11 25.70
C LEU A 2 5.43 -24.01 25.27
N LYS A 3 6.74 -24.24 25.40
CA LYS A 3 7.77 -23.27 24.96
C LYS A 3 7.78 -23.07 23.44
N GLY A 4 7.72 -24.16 22.67
CA GLY A 4 7.64 -24.10 21.20
C GLY A 4 6.30 -23.54 20.68
N PHE A 5 5.21 -23.74 21.42
CA PHE A 5 3.93 -23.11 21.11
C PHE A 5 3.94 -21.59 21.36
N LYS A 6 4.57 -21.15 22.47
CA LYS A 6 4.81 -19.73 22.73
C LYS A 6 5.68 -19.10 21.64
N ASP A 7 6.77 -19.76 21.23
CA ASP A 7 7.66 -19.27 20.16
C ASP A 7 6.97 -19.24 18.77
N PHE A 8 5.95 -20.08 18.57
CA PHE A 8 5.09 -20.04 17.37
C PHE A 8 4.11 -18.86 17.39
N LEU A 9 3.45 -18.61 18.54
CA LEU A 9 2.55 -17.46 18.71
C LEU A 9 3.31 -16.13 18.64
N LEU A 10 4.52 -16.07 19.21
CA LEU A 10 5.36 -14.88 19.18
C LEU A 10 5.90 -14.53 17.78
N ARG A 11 5.61 -15.34 16.75
CA ARG A 11 6.02 -15.07 15.37
C ARG A 11 5.27 -13.90 14.71
N GLY A 12 4.42 -13.17 15.44
CA GLY A 12 3.71 -11.95 15.02
C GLY A 12 2.61 -12.21 13.99
N ASN A 13 3.01 -12.68 12.80
CA ASN A 13 2.14 -13.02 11.68
C ASN A 13 0.99 -13.99 12.05
N VAL A 14 1.20 -14.90 13.00
CA VAL A 14 0.17 -15.86 13.44
C VAL A 14 -0.89 -15.19 14.32
N VAL A 15 -0.47 -14.27 15.20
CA VAL A 15 -1.38 -13.58 16.12
C VAL A 15 -2.26 -12.60 15.35
N ASP A 16 -1.68 -11.85 14.40
CA ASP A 16 -2.44 -10.91 13.57
C ASP A 16 -3.47 -11.65 12.70
N LEU A 17 -3.09 -12.78 12.11
CA LEU A 17 -4.00 -13.64 11.37
C LEU A 17 -5.12 -14.18 12.28
N ALA A 18 -4.76 -14.68 13.47
CA ALA A 18 -5.74 -15.21 14.42
C ALA A 18 -6.76 -14.14 14.85
N VAL A 19 -6.30 -12.93 15.16
CA VAL A 19 -7.17 -11.80 15.50
C VAL A 19 -8.08 -11.45 14.33
N ALA A 20 -7.54 -11.35 13.11
CA ALA A 20 -8.33 -11.04 11.91
C ALA A 20 -9.47 -12.05 11.69
N VAL A 21 -9.19 -13.36 11.85
CA VAL A 21 -10.20 -14.42 11.69
C VAL A 21 -11.27 -14.36 12.78
N VAL A 22 -10.87 -14.18 14.04
CA VAL A 22 -11.82 -14.12 15.17
C VAL A 22 -12.74 -12.90 15.05
N VAL A 23 -12.19 -11.74 14.75
CA VAL A 23 -12.97 -10.50 14.57
C VAL A 23 -13.89 -10.59 13.35
N GLY A 24 -13.40 -11.15 12.24
CA GLY A 24 -14.21 -11.38 11.03
C GLY A 24 -15.39 -12.32 11.27
N ALA A 25 -15.17 -13.41 12.02
CA ALA A 25 -16.22 -14.34 12.38
C ALA A 25 -17.27 -13.70 13.31
N ALA A 26 -16.83 -12.97 14.34
CA ALA A 26 -17.72 -12.29 15.27
C ALA A 26 -18.60 -11.25 14.57
N PHE A 27 -18.02 -10.45 13.66
CA PHE A 27 -18.77 -9.46 12.89
C PHE A 27 -19.80 -10.11 11.97
N THR A 28 -19.40 -11.16 11.25
CA THR A 28 -20.31 -11.93 10.38
C THR A 28 -21.48 -12.50 11.17
N ALA A 29 -21.24 -12.99 12.40
CA ALA A 29 -22.29 -13.50 13.27
C ALA A 29 -23.30 -12.40 13.67
N ILE A 30 -22.83 -11.20 14.02
CA ILE A 30 -23.71 -10.06 14.35
C ILE A 30 -24.60 -9.69 13.16
N VAL A 31 -24.02 -9.56 11.97
CA VAL A 31 -24.80 -9.20 10.79
C VAL A 31 -25.76 -10.32 10.41
N THR A 32 -25.34 -11.58 10.50
CA THR A 32 -26.20 -12.74 10.26
C THR A 32 -27.38 -12.77 11.23
N ALA A 33 -27.15 -12.49 12.51
CA ALA A 33 -28.19 -12.41 13.52
C ALA A 33 -29.18 -11.27 13.22
N PHE A 34 -28.69 -10.08 12.84
CA PHE A 34 -29.56 -8.97 12.44
C PHE A 34 -30.42 -9.33 11.23
N THR A 35 -29.79 -9.86 10.19
CA THR A 35 -30.48 -10.20 8.95
C THR A 35 -31.48 -11.34 9.16
N THR A 36 -31.12 -12.36 9.95
CA THR A 36 -32.01 -13.49 10.22
C THR A 36 -33.20 -13.11 11.09
N ASN A 37 -33.01 -12.25 12.09
CA ASN A 37 -34.07 -11.93 13.06
C ASN A 37 -34.91 -10.71 12.69
N ILE A 38 -34.40 -9.80 11.85
CA ILE A 38 -35.09 -8.56 11.49
C ILE A 38 -35.44 -8.54 10.00
N VAL A 39 -34.47 -8.83 9.13
CA VAL A 39 -34.67 -8.71 7.68
C VAL A 39 -35.49 -9.87 7.13
N ASN A 40 -35.17 -11.12 7.48
CA ASN A 40 -35.90 -12.29 6.96
C ASN A 40 -37.39 -12.24 7.32
N PRO A 41 -37.82 -11.91 8.56
CA PRO A 41 -39.25 -11.80 8.86
C PRO A 41 -39.95 -10.67 8.09
N LEU A 42 -39.26 -9.55 7.83
CA LEU A 42 -39.80 -8.47 7.01
C LEU A 42 -39.97 -8.89 5.55
N ILE A 43 -38.98 -9.59 4.98
CA ILE A 43 -39.08 -10.15 3.63
C ILE A 43 -40.19 -11.20 3.57
N ALA A 44 -40.28 -12.08 4.57
CA ALA A 44 -41.33 -13.10 4.65
C ALA A 44 -42.73 -12.49 4.77
N ALA A 45 -42.88 -11.39 5.51
CA ALA A 45 -44.13 -10.65 5.61
C ALA A 45 -44.54 -10.00 4.27
N LEU A 46 -43.57 -9.48 3.52
CA LEU A 46 -43.80 -8.87 2.20
C LEU A 46 -43.98 -9.92 1.08
N GLY A 47 -43.39 -11.12 1.25
CA GLY A 47 -43.47 -12.24 0.31
C GLY A 47 -44.85 -12.89 0.21
N GLY A 48 -45.81 -12.45 1.03
CA GLY A 48 -47.18 -12.94 1.03
C GLY A 48 -47.34 -14.29 1.73
N SER A 49 -48.54 -14.52 2.27
CA SER A 49 -48.95 -15.67 3.08
C SER A 49 -48.98 -17.02 2.36
N ASN A 50 -48.17 -17.23 1.34
CA ASN A 50 -48.02 -18.54 0.73
C ASN A 50 -46.90 -19.28 1.43
N GLU A 51 -47.26 -20.35 2.14
CA GLU A 51 -46.36 -21.37 2.70
C GLU A 51 -45.38 -21.95 1.66
N TYR A 52 -45.55 -21.60 0.38
CA TYR A 52 -44.75 -22.00 -0.78
C TYR A 52 -44.13 -20.81 -1.53
N GLY A 53 -43.75 -19.72 -0.86
CA GLY A 53 -43.15 -18.51 -1.46
C GLY A 53 -42.33 -18.77 -2.72
N TRP A 54 -42.94 -18.53 -3.87
CA TRP A 54 -42.43 -18.71 -5.24
C TRP A 54 -41.72 -20.04 -5.53
N GLY A 55 -41.93 -21.05 -4.69
CA GLY A 55 -41.30 -22.35 -4.80
C GLY A 55 -42.19 -23.34 -5.54
N PHE A 56 -41.60 -24.11 -6.44
CA PHE A 56 -42.31 -25.16 -7.17
C PHE A 56 -41.89 -26.54 -6.67
N LYS A 57 -42.85 -27.43 -6.49
CA LYS A 57 -42.59 -28.86 -6.21
C LYS A 57 -42.32 -29.55 -7.55
N ILE A 58 -41.15 -30.18 -7.69
CA ILE A 58 -40.79 -30.93 -8.90
C ILE A 58 -41.49 -32.30 -8.93
N THR A 59 -41.80 -32.88 -7.77
CA THR A 59 -42.52 -34.17 -7.65
C THR A 59 -43.36 -34.22 -6.37
N SER A 60 -44.28 -35.18 -6.25
CA SER A 60 -45.19 -35.34 -5.09
C SER A 60 -44.50 -35.77 -3.78
N SER A 61 -43.17 -35.81 -3.74
CA SER A 61 -42.39 -36.06 -2.52
C SER A 61 -42.05 -34.74 -1.81
N PRO A 62 -42.23 -34.65 -0.48
CA PRO A 62 -41.92 -33.45 0.30
C PRO A 62 -40.44 -33.04 0.27
N GLU A 63 -39.55 -33.93 -0.18
CA GLU A 63 -38.09 -33.69 -0.26
C GLU A 63 -37.64 -32.97 -1.54
N THR A 64 -38.50 -32.85 -2.57
CA THR A 64 -38.14 -32.18 -3.84
C THR A 64 -38.88 -30.85 -4.00
N PHE A 65 -38.74 -29.99 -3.01
CA PHE A 65 -39.26 -28.62 -3.03
C PHE A 65 -38.15 -27.63 -3.42
N VAL A 66 -38.33 -26.94 -4.55
CA VAL A 66 -37.42 -25.85 -4.94
C VAL A 66 -37.93 -24.56 -4.32
N ASN A 67 -37.27 -24.08 -3.27
CA ASN A 67 -37.62 -22.85 -2.59
C ASN A 67 -36.91 -21.64 -3.23
N VAL A 68 -37.50 -21.06 -4.28
CA VAL A 68 -36.96 -19.87 -4.95
C VAL A 68 -36.98 -18.66 -4.01
N GLY A 69 -37.96 -18.57 -3.10
CA GLY A 69 -38.02 -17.52 -2.07
C GLY A 69 -36.80 -17.51 -1.15
N ALA A 70 -36.28 -18.68 -0.79
CA ALA A 70 -35.07 -18.80 0.03
C ALA A 70 -33.82 -18.29 -0.71
N VAL A 71 -33.72 -18.50 -2.02
CA VAL A 71 -32.62 -17.99 -2.84
C VAL A 71 -32.67 -16.46 -2.93
N ILE A 72 -33.85 -15.88 -3.17
CA ILE A 72 -34.02 -14.42 -3.22
C ILE A 72 -33.69 -13.80 -1.85
N THR A 73 -34.16 -14.43 -0.77
CA THR A 73 -33.84 -14.01 0.61
C THR A 73 -32.32 -14.05 0.84
N ALA A 74 -31.64 -15.13 0.42
CA ALA A 74 -30.19 -15.23 0.54
C ALA A 74 -29.44 -14.15 -0.25
N VAL A 75 -29.91 -13.80 -1.45
CA VAL A 75 -29.31 -12.72 -2.26
C VAL A 75 -29.50 -11.36 -1.57
N ILE A 76 -30.69 -11.07 -1.05
CA ILE A 76 -30.93 -9.82 -0.31
C ILE A 76 -30.04 -9.75 0.93
N ASN A 77 -29.92 -10.86 1.66
CA ASN A 77 -29.06 -10.97 2.83
C ASN A 77 -27.59 -10.72 2.51
N PHE A 78 -27.11 -11.25 1.38
CA PHE A 78 -25.76 -11.01 0.89
C PHE A 78 -25.53 -9.53 0.56
N ILE A 79 -26.48 -8.88 -0.12
CA ILE A 79 -26.39 -7.45 -0.45
C ILE A 79 -26.35 -6.60 0.82
N ILE A 80 -27.18 -6.92 1.83
CA ILE A 80 -27.19 -6.20 3.11
C ILE A 80 -25.86 -6.41 3.85
N LEU A 81 -25.35 -7.64 3.93
CA LEU A 81 -24.05 -7.93 4.53
C LEU A 81 -22.93 -7.13 3.85
N ALA A 82 -22.88 -7.14 2.52
CA ALA A 82 -21.91 -6.39 1.74
C ALA A 82 -22.03 -4.88 1.98
N ALA A 83 -23.26 -4.34 2.03
CA ALA A 83 -23.51 -2.94 2.31
C ALA A 83 -23.04 -2.52 3.71
N VAL A 84 -23.33 -3.34 4.74
CA VAL A 84 -22.90 -3.10 6.11
C VAL A 84 -21.38 -3.15 6.23
N VAL A 85 -20.73 -4.17 5.64
CA VAL A 85 -19.26 -4.28 5.61
C VAL A 85 -18.64 -3.07 4.89
N TYR A 86 -19.21 -2.66 3.76
CA TYR A 86 -18.71 -1.50 3.01
C TYR A 86 -18.84 -0.21 3.82
N PHE A 87 -20.00 0.04 4.43
CA PHE A 87 -20.26 1.29 5.15
C PHE A 87 -19.50 1.37 6.49
N VAL A 88 -19.34 0.25 7.20
CA VAL A 88 -18.71 0.20 8.53
C VAL A 88 -17.20 0.02 8.47
N LEU A 89 -16.67 -0.69 7.47
CA LEU A 89 -15.22 -0.93 7.35
C LEU A 89 -14.63 -0.15 6.20
N VAL A 90 -15.12 -0.32 4.97
CA VAL A 90 -14.45 0.24 3.78
C VAL A 90 -14.55 1.76 3.74
N LEU A 91 -15.72 2.34 4.00
CA LEU A 91 -15.93 3.79 3.95
C LEU A 91 -15.10 4.55 5.00
N PRO A 92 -15.09 4.18 6.30
CA PRO A 92 -14.27 4.87 7.28
C PRO A 92 -12.79 4.58 7.07
N VAL A 93 -12.38 3.37 6.67
CA VAL A 93 -10.96 3.10 6.36
C VAL A 93 -10.50 3.92 5.17
N THR A 94 -11.29 4.02 4.10
CA THR A 94 -10.93 4.82 2.92
C THR A 94 -10.96 6.32 3.23
N THR A 95 -11.89 6.79 4.08
CA THR A 95 -11.96 8.19 4.51
C THR A 95 -10.85 8.55 5.49
N ALA A 96 -10.54 7.67 6.44
CA ALA A 96 -9.42 7.82 7.36
C ALA A 96 -8.09 7.76 6.62
N LYS A 97 -7.93 6.89 5.61
CA LYS A 97 -6.78 6.95 4.70
C LYS A 97 -6.68 8.32 4.02
N LYS A 98 -7.78 8.86 3.50
CA LYS A 98 -7.76 10.20 2.89
C LYS A 98 -7.48 11.35 3.89
N ARG A 99 -7.74 11.15 5.19
CA ARG A 99 -7.65 12.20 6.23
C ARG A 99 -6.39 12.12 7.09
N PHE A 100 -5.84 10.93 7.28
CA PHE A 100 -4.69 10.64 8.15
C PHE A 100 -3.53 9.95 7.40
N VAL A 101 -3.74 9.50 6.16
CA VAL A 101 -2.68 8.97 5.28
C VAL A 101 -2.40 10.02 4.20
N SER A 102 -2.13 11.25 4.63
CA SER A 102 -1.32 12.21 3.85
C SER A 102 0.17 11.92 3.97
N GLU A 103 0.57 11.12 4.94
CA GLU A 103 1.80 10.34 4.98
C GLU A 103 1.54 9.32 6.07
N PRO A 104 1.43 7.99 5.78
CA PRO A 104 2.02 7.11 6.77
C PRO A 104 3.50 7.50 6.79
N ASP A 105 4.24 7.15 7.81
CA ASP A 105 5.67 6.98 7.61
C ASP A 105 5.90 6.22 6.29
N LYS A 106 6.22 6.96 5.21
CA LYS A 106 7.33 6.57 4.38
C LYS A 106 8.53 6.69 5.33
N GLU A 107 8.67 5.75 6.25
CA GLU A 107 9.91 5.01 6.27
C GLU A 107 10.12 4.71 4.80
N LEU A 108 11.03 5.49 4.17
CA LEU A 108 11.35 5.38 2.77
C LEU A 108 11.30 3.89 2.47
N SER A 109 10.41 3.48 1.56
CA SER A 109 10.36 2.07 1.17
C SER A 109 11.81 1.64 0.96
N ASP A 110 12.21 0.45 1.40
CA ASP A 110 13.61 0.02 1.21
C ASP A 110 14.08 0.29 -0.24
N VAL A 111 13.15 0.19 -1.20
CA VAL A 111 13.32 0.61 -2.59
C VAL A 111 13.60 2.10 -2.76
N ASP A 112 12.83 3.01 -2.14
CA ASP A 112 13.07 4.46 -2.13
C ASP A 112 14.43 4.81 -1.49
N VAL A 113 14.82 4.13 -0.40
CA VAL A 113 16.16 4.30 0.22
C VAL A 113 17.24 3.83 -0.75
N LEU A 114 17.08 2.67 -1.36
CA LEU A 114 18.04 2.12 -2.31
C LEU A 114 18.18 3.00 -3.57
N VAL A 115 17.09 3.63 -4.02
CA VAL A 115 17.11 4.62 -5.10
C VAL A 115 17.88 5.87 -4.67
N GLN A 116 17.63 6.39 -3.47
CA GLN A 116 18.40 7.54 -2.94
C GLN A 116 19.89 7.20 -2.79
N ILE A 117 20.23 6.00 -2.31
CA ILE A 117 21.62 5.53 -2.21
C ILE A 117 22.25 5.41 -3.62
N ARG A 118 21.53 4.86 -4.60
CA ARG A 118 21.99 4.78 -5.99
C ARG A 118 22.28 6.17 -6.56
N ASP A 119 21.39 7.11 -6.32
CA ASP A 119 21.51 8.47 -6.85
C ASP A 119 22.65 9.23 -6.15
N MET A 120 22.84 9.03 -4.84
CA MET A 120 23.99 9.53 -4.08
C MET A 120 25.32 8.92 -4.57
N LEU A 121 25.35 7.63 -4.92
CA LEU A 121 26.55 6.96 -5.43
C LEU A 121 26.86 7.35 -6.89
N ALA A 122 25.83 7.51 -7.72
CA ALA A 122 25.96 8.00 -9.09
C ALA A 122 26.48 9.44 -9.11
N GLY A 123 25.93 10.32 -8.25
CA GLY A 123 26.41 11.69 -8.08
C GLY A 123 27.81 11.79 -7.45
N GLY A 124 28.20 10.83 -6.60
CA GLY A 124 29.54 10.76 -6.02
C GLY A 124 30.67 10.44 -7.02
N THR A 125 30.34 9.89 -8.18
CA THR A 125 31.32 9.54 -9.23
C THR A 125 31.89 10.80 -9.92
N ASP A 126 31.14 11.91 -9.96
CA ASP A 126 31.62 13.18 -10.49
C ASP A 126 32.60 13.91 -9.56
N VAL A 127 32.53 13.66 -8.24
CA VAL A 127 33.49 14.18 -7.25
C VAL A 127 34.86 13.50 -7.41
N GLY A 128 34.88 12.17 -7.65
CA GLY A 128 36.11 11.43 -7.93
C GLY A 128 36.79 11.84 -9.24
N ARG A 129 36.02 12.23 -10.26
CA ARG A 129 36.54 12.72 -11.55
C ARG A 129 37.17 14.13 -11.44
N ARG A 130 36.64 14.98 -10.57
CA ARG A 130 37.20 16.32 -10.28
C ARG A 130 38.55 16.26 -9.55
N LEU A 131 38.78 15.22 -8.76
CA LEU A 131 40.04 14.98 -8.06
C LEU A 131 41.11 14.27 -8.93
N SER A 132 40.74 13.82 -10.14
CA SER A 132 41.62 13.07 -11.05
C SER A 132 41.93 13.81 -12.37
N THR A 133 41.72 15.13 -12.42
CA THR A 133 42.26 15.96 -13.51
C THR A 133 43.61 16.56 -13.10
N PRO A 134 44.75 16.00 -13.52
CA PRO A 134 45.99 16.76 -13.60
C PRO A 134 45.93 17.65 -14.85
N ALA A 135 45.62 18.93 -14.67
CA ALA A 135 46.02 19.98 -15.60
C ALA A 135 47.06 20.79 -14.81
N ASP A 136 48.37 20.58 -14.99
CA ASP A 136 49.16 20.94 -16.18
C ASP A 136 48.79 22.35 -16.68
N ASP A 137 49.32 23.35 -15.97
CA ASP A 137 49.44 24.74 -16.40
C ASP A 137 50.88 25.22 -16.13
N THR A 138 51.85 24.58 -16.76
CA THR A 138 53.20 25.17 -16.92
C THR A 138 53.77 24.79 -18.28
N GLY A 139 53.58 25.63 -19.30
CA GLY A 139 54.37 25.51 -20.51
C GLY A 139 53.86 26.32 -21.70
N GLY A 140 54.29 27.58 -21.82
CA GLY A 140 54.12 28.28 -23.10
C GLY A 140 54.42 29.78 -23.13
N SER A 141 55.64 30.21 -22.79
CA SER A 141 56.34 31.34 -23.46
C SER A 141 57.71 31.59 -22.82
N GLY A 142 58.73 30.93 -23.36
CA GLY A 142 60.12 31.35 -23.17
C GLY A 142 60.39 32.51 -24.13
N GLU A 143 60.43 33.73 -23.60
CA GLU A 143 61.03 34.88 -24.29
C GLU A 143 62.53 34.95 -24.01
N ALA A 144 63.24 35.32 -25.07
CA ALA A 144 64.68 35.30 -25.25
C ALA A 144 65.47 36.08 -24.19
N ILE A 145 66.54 35.45 -23.70
CA ILE A 145 67.70 36.13 -23.12
C ILE A 145 68.83 35.99 -24.14
N ALA A 146 69.04 37.06 -24.91
CA ALA A 146 70.20 37.25 -25.76
C ALA A 146 71.24 38.10 -25.03
N ASP A 147 72.49 37.77 -25.33
CA ASP A 147 73.77 38.26 -24.85
C ASP A 147 73.91 39.76 -24.55
N ALA A 148 74.71 39.99 -23.51
CA ALA A 148 75.84 40.89 -23.42
C ALA A 148 75.99 42.01 -24.48
N ASP A 149 76.20 43.23 -24.00
CA ASP A 149 77.42 44.03 -24.19
C ASP A 149 77.13 45.54 -24.37
N ASP A 150 78.00 46.28 -23.71
CA ASP A 150 78.52 47.61 -24.04
C ASP A 150 77.71 48.93 -23.86
N SER A 151 78.43 49.80 -23.15
CA SER A 151 78.53 51.26 -23.21
C SER A 151 77.33 52.17 -23.50
N GLY A 152 77.16 53.13 -22.58
CA GLY A 152 77.43 54.54 -22.94
C GLY A 152 76.25 55.41 -23.40
N GLY A 153 75.76 56.23 -22.46
CA GLY A 153 75.75 57.68 -22.66
C GLY A 153 74.52 58.34 -23.31
N GLY A 154 74.23 59.54 -22.82
CA GLY A 154 73.52 60.61 -23.53
C GLY A 154 72.00 60.60 -23.34
N LEU A 155 71.43 61.46 -22.49
CA LEU A 155 71.12 62.88 -22.75
C LEU A 155 69.92 63.12 -23.69
N HIS A 156 69.05 64.01 -23.21
CA HIS A 156 68.15 64.89 -23.98
C HIS A 156 66.94 64.24 -24.66
N SER A 157 65.80 64.90 -24.86
CA SER A 157 65.20 66.16 -24.41
C SER A 157 63.83 66.23 -25.12
N LYS A 158 62.85 66.86 -24.46
CA LYS A 158 61.53 67.31 -24.96
C LYS A 158 60.43 66.28 -25.13
#